data_AF-M1CVA6-F1
#
_entry.id   AF-M1CVA6-F1
#
_cell.length_a   1.000
_cell.length_b   1.000
_cell.length_c   1.000
_cell.angle_alpha   90.00
_cell.angle_beta   90.00
_cell.angle_gamma   90.00
#
_symmetry.space_group_name_H-M   'P 1'
#
loop_
_entity.id
_entity.type
_entity.pdbx_description
1 polymer ?
#
loop_
_entity_poly.entity_id
_entity_poly.type
_entity_poly.pdbx_seq_one_letter_code
_entity_poly.pdbx_strand_id
1 'polypeptide(L)'
;MSTCREVALKALKINEPACTHMKCTFGGVWNGGGGDGQKNMFVASFFFDRAAEAGIINPSLAVAKVRPADYESAANRACATGLEGAKSEFPHVETDNLPYLCMDLVYQYTLLVDGFGLQPQQEITLVKKVEYKNSFVEAAWPLGSAIEVASSLS
;
A
#
# COMPACT_ATOMS: atom_id res chain seq x y z
N MET A 1 -4.08 -17.78 -3.74
CA MET A 1 -3.45 -16.49 -4.10
C MET A 1 -3.50 -16.22 -5.61
N SER A 2 -3.02 -17.14 -6.47
CA SER A 2 -2.96 -16.96 -7.94
C SER A 2 -4.27 -16.44 -8.58
N THR A 3 -5.40 -17.13 -8.39
CA THR A 3 -6.68 -16.72 -8.98
C THR A 3 -7.18 -15.37 -8.46
N CYS A 4 -6.95 -15.07 -7.17
CA CYS A 4 -7.29 -13.76 -6.59
C CYS A 4 -6.44 -12.64 -7.24
N ARG A 5 -5.15 -12.90 -7.47
CA ARG A 5 -4.27 -11.95 -8.16
C ARG A 5 -4.68 -11.73 -9.61
N GLU A 6 -5.10 -12.76 -10.33
CA GLU A 6 -5.63 -12.62 -11.69
C GLU A 6 -6.86 -11.70 -11.74
N VAL A 7 -7.75 -11.80 -10.75
CA VAL A 7 -8.90 -10.90 -10.61
C VAL A 7 -8.45 -9.48 -10.30
N ALA A 8 -7.48 -9.28 -9.40
CA ALA A 8 -6.93 -7.96 -9.10
C ALA A 8 -6.27 -7.31 -10.32
N LEU A 9 -5.49 -8.05 -11.11
CA LEU A 9 -4.88 -7.57 -12.36
C LEU A 9 -5.94 -7.10 -13.38
N LYS A 10 -7.03 -7.85 -13.50
CA LYS A 10 -8.18 -7.47 -14.36
C LYS A 10 -8.88 -6.23 -13.83
N ALA A 11 -9.14 -6.17 -12.51
CA ALA A 11 -9.80 -5.03 -11.87
C ALA A 11 -8.98 -3.73 -12.02
N LEU A 12 -7.65 -3.83 -11.93
CA LEU A 12 -6.74 -2.72 -12.19
C LEU A 12 -6.66 -2.33 -13.66
N LYS A 13 -7.08 -3.20 -14.59
CA LYS A 13 -6.98 -2.96 -16.05
C LYS A 13 -5.53 -2.79 -16.51
N ILE A 14 -4.63 -3.60 -15.97
CA ILE A 14 -3.19 -3.60 -16.31
C ILE A 14 -2.96 -3.92 -17.79
N ASN A 15 -3.76 -4.83 -18.33
CA ASN A 15 -3.61 -5.34 -19.69
C ASN A 15 -4.51 -4.65 -20.72
N GLU A 16 -5.24 -3.59 -20.35
CA GLU A 16 -6.09 -2.87 -21.31
C GLU A 16 -5.20 -2.03 -22.26
N PRO A 17 -5.31 -2.24 -23.59
CA PRO A 17 -4.51 -1.51 -24.57
C PRO A 17 -5.07 -0.09 -24.74
N ALA A 18 -4.63 0.82 -23.86
CA ALA A 18 -5.07 2.21 -23.90
C ALA A 18 -3.99 3.21 -23.45
N CYS A 19 -2.73 2.80 -23.30
CA CYS A 19 -1.69 3.75 -22.93
C CYS A 19 -1.37 4.66 -24.14
N THR A 20 -1.95 5.86 -24.13
CA THR A 20 -1.69 6.92 -25.11
C THR A 20 -0.44 7.76 -24.77
N HIS A 21 0.30 7.34 -23.74
CA HIS A 21 1.50 8.00 -23.23
C HIS A 21 2.73 7.09 -23.36
N MET A 22 3.93 7.61 -23.06
CA MET A 22 5.17 6.83 -23.16
C MET A 22 5.17 5.58 -22.26
N LYS A 23 4.62 5.72 -21.04
CA LYS A 23 4.46 4.63 -20.08
C LYS A 23 3.28 4.95 -19.16
N CYS A 24 2.44 3.96 -18.90
CA CYS A 24 1.30 4.11 -18.01
C CYS A 24 1.46 3.23 -16.77
N THR A 25 0.67 3.55 -15.75
CA THR A 25 0.43 2.68 -14.61
C THR A 25 -0.62 1.64 -15.01
N PHE A 26 -1.89 1.96 -14.84
CA PHE A 26 -3.01 1.11 -15.18
C PHE A 26 -4.20 1.94 -15.68
N GLY A 27 -5.12 1.33 -16.43
CA GLY A 27 -6.27 2.05 -17.01
C GLY A 27 -5.90 3.21 -17.95
N GLY A 28 -4.71 3.17 -18.58
CA GLY A 28 -4.24 4.21 -19.49
C GLY A 28 -3.67 5.47 -18.82
N VAL A 29 -3.54 5.50 -17.50
CA VAL A 29 -3.04 6.68 -16.76
C VAL A 29 -1.52 6.80 -16.86
N TRP A 30 -1.03 7.95 -17.33
CA TRP A 30 0.40 8.24 -17.41
C TRP A 30 1.12 8.08 -16.06
N ASN A 31 2.28 7.44 -16.05
CA ASN A 31 3.05 7.18 -14.83
C ASN A 31 3.92 8.36 -14.34
N GLY A 32 3.86 9.52 -15.00
CA GLY A 32 4.68 10.68 -14.64
C GLY A 32 6.15 10.61 -15.06
N GLY A 33 6.57 9.57 -15.81
CA GLY A 33 7.96 9.40 -16.27
C GLY A 33 8.91 8.75 -15.27
N GLY A 34 8.50 8.55 -14.01
CA GLY A 34 9.33 7.96 -12.96
C GLY A 34 10.54 8.84 -12.58
N GLY A 35 11.67 8.21 -12.27
CA GLY A 35 12.93 8.90 -11.95
C GLY A 35 13.20 9.02 -10.45
N ASP A 36 14.15 9.90 -10.10
CA ASP A 36 14.73 9.94 -8.75
C ASP A 36 13.72 10.31 -7.65
N GLY A 37 12.71 11.10 -7.98
CA GLY A 37 11.62 11.45 -7.06
C GLY A 37 10.77 10.26 -6.61
N GLN A 38 10.82 9.13 -7.32
CA GLN A 38 10.08 7.90 -6.99
C GLN A 38 10.95 6.84 -6.30
N LYS A 39 12.25 7.10 -6.09
CA LYS A 39 13.15 6.13 -5.43
C LYS A 39 12.79 5.91 -3.97
N ASN A 40 12.41 6.98 -3.27
CA ASN A 40 12.04 6.97 -1.85
C ASN A 40 10.54 7.23 -1.70
N MET A 41 9.76 6.17 -1.61
CA MET A 41 8.30 6.27 -1.51
C MET A 41 7.84 6.24 -0.05
N PHE A 42 7.07 7.25 0.34
CA PHE A 42 6.25 7.23 1.56
C PHE A 42 4.85 6.76 1.21
N VAL A 43 4.38 5.71 1.87
CA VAL A 43 3.10 5.06 1.60
C VAL A 43 2.29 5.08 2.89
N ALA A 44 1.08 5.63 2.85
CA ALA A 44 0.30 5.95 4.06
C ALA A 44 -1.03 5.19 4.14
N SER A 45 -1.80 5.49 5.19
CA SER A 45 -3.18 5.04 5.37
C SER A 45 -3.32 3.51 5.30
N PHE A 46 -4.19 3.00 4.42
CA PHE A 46 -4.60 1.60 4.39
C PHE A 46 -3.44 0.61 4.16
N PHE A 47 -2.36 1.02 3.49
CA PHE A 47 -1.14 0.21 3.39
C PHE A 47 -0.50 -0.01 4.78
N PHE A 48 -0.39 1.05 5.57
CA PHE A 48 0.12 0.94 6.94
C PHE A 48 -0.78 0.04 7.79
N ASP A 49 -2.10 0.26 7.76
CA ASP A 49 -3.02 -0.46 8.63
C ASP A 49 -3.04 -1.97 8.29
N ARG A 50 -3.17 -2.35 7.00
CA ARG A 50 -3.10 -3.76 6.59
C ARG A 50 -1.76 -4.41 6.90
N ALA A 51 -0.65 -3.67 6.76
CA ALA A 51 0.66 -4.19 7.16
C ALA A 51 0.74 -4.46 8.67
N ALA A 52 0.17 -3.59 9.49
CA ALA A 52 0.13 -3.78 10.93
C ALA A 52 -0.77 -4.96 11.33
N GLU A 53 -1.96 -5.06 10.76
CA GLU A 53 -2.92 -6.12 11.08
C GLU A 53 -2.48 -7.49 10.57
N ALA A 54 -1.81 -7.54 9.42
CA ALA A 54 -1.25 -8.78 8.86
C ALA A 54 0.10 -9.20 9.49
N GLY A 55 0.60 -8.42 10.45
CA GLY A 55 1.85 -8.71 11.17
C GLY A 55 3.12 -8.47 10.34
N ILE A 56 3.06 -7.63 9.32
CA ILE A 56 4.24 -7.20 8.53
C ILE A 56 5.08 -6.19 9.33
N ILE A 57 4.42 -5.32 10.09
CA ILE A 57 5.06 -4.29 10.89
C ILE A 57 4.54 -4.28 12.33
N ASN A 58 5.28 -3.64 13.23
CA ASN A 58 4.80 -3.36 14.58
C ASN A 58 3.82 -2.16 14.55
N PRO A 59 2.54 -2.34 14.98
CA PRO A 59 1.53 -1.28 14.99
C PRO A 59 1.88 -0.07 15.86
N SER A 60 2.80 -0.21 16.83
CA SER A 60 3.21 0.88 17.72
C SER A 60 4.15 1.89 17.06
N LEU A 61 4.70 1.57 15.89
CA LEU A 61 5.62 2.45 15.18
C LEU A 61 4.87 3.53 14.40
N ALA A 62 5.41 4.74 14.35
CA ALA A 62 4.87 5.81 13.49
C ALA A 62 5.25 5.61 12.02
N VAL A 63 6.40 4.95 11.80
CA VAL A 63 7.05 4.73 10.49
C VAL A 63 7.65 3.33 10.48
N ALA A 64 7.56 2.63 9.35
CA ALA A 64 8.18 1.32 9.17
C ALA A 64 8.68 1.14 7.73
N LYS A 65 9.82 0.46 7.55
CA LYS A 65 10.35 0.08 6.23
C LYS A 65 9.87 -1.31 5.88
N VAL A 66 9.32 -1.47 4.68
CA VAL A 66 8.84 -2.75 4.14
C VAL A 66 9.15 -2.84 2.66
N ARG A 67 8.86 -3.99 2.05
CA ARG A 67 8.94 -4.23 0.61
C ARG A 67 7.60 -4.75 0.11
N PRO A 68 7.23 -4.53 -1.17
CA PRO A 68 6.03 -5.14 -1.74
C PRO A 68 5.98 -6.67 -1.58
N ALA A 69 7.12 -7.36 -1.62
CA ALA A 69 7.21 -8.81 -1.37
C ALA A 69 6.76 -9.24 0.04
N ASP A 70 6.80 -8.35 1.04
CA ASP A 70 6.31 -8.66 2.38
C ASP A 70 4.76 -8.74 2.37
N TYR A 71 4.09 -7.90 1.56
CA TYR A 71 2.65 -8.01 1.31
C TYR A 71 2.29 -9.27 0.53
N GLU A 72 3.08 -9.65 -0.48
CA GLU A 72 2.90 -10.92 -1.21
C GLU A 72 2.98 -12.12 -0.27
N SER A 73 3.96 -12.13 0.64
CA SER A 73 4.13 -13.19 1.62
C SER A 73 2.95 -13.28 2.59
N ALA A 74 2.47 -12.13 3.09
CA ALA A 74 1.27 -12.07 3.92
C ALA A 74 0.00 -12.49 3.16
N ALA A 75 -0.14 -12.08 1.90
CA ALA A 75 -1.24 -12.49 1.03
C ALA A 75 -1.25 -14.00 0.81
N ASN A 76 -0.10 -14.63 0.58
CA ASN A 76 0.00 -16.08 0.43
C ASN A 76 -0.50 -16.81 1.67
N ARG A 77 -0.13 -16.36 2.87
CA ARG A 77 -0.66 -16.91 4.13
C ARG A 77 -2.17 -16.68 4.25
N ALA A 78 -2.63 -15.44 4.11
CA ALA A 78 -4.04 -15.09 4.26
C ALA A 78 -4.94 -15.86 3.29
N CYS A 79 -4.51 -16.05 2.04
CA CYS A 79 -5.28 -16.78 1.04
C CYS A 79 -5.23 -18.31 1.20
N ALA A 80 -4.29 -18.84 2.00
CA ALA A 80 -4.22 -20.26 2.34
C ALA A 80 -5.00 -20.59 3.63
N THR A 81 -5.25 -19.59 4.46
CA THR A 81 -6.00 -19.73 5.72
C THR A 81 -7.51 -19.63 5.48
N GLY A 82 -8.26 -20.64 5.91
CA GLY A 82 -9.73 -20.58 5.92
C GLY A 82 -10.26 -19.63 7.00
N LEU A 83 -11.52 -19.17 6.86
CA LEU A 83 -12.13 -18.20 7.79
C LEU A 83 -12.11 -18.66 9.26
N GLU A 84 -12.32 -19.96 9.51
CA GLU A 84 -12.29 -20.54 10.86
C GLU A 84 -10.92 -20.35 11.55
N GLY A 85 -9.82 -20.41 10.79
CA GLY A 85 -8.45 -20.21 11.30
C GLY A 85 -7.96 -18.77 11.22
N ALA A 86 -8.67 -17.89 10.49
CA ALA A 86 -8.18 -16.57 10.14
C ALA A 86 -7.95 -15.67 11.37
N LYS A 87 -8.83 -15.72 12.37
CA LYS A 87 -8.67 -14.90 13.59
C LYS A 87 -7.50 -15.36 14.45
N SER A 88 -7.15 -16.64 14.42
CA SER A 88 -5.98 -17.16 15.14
C SER A 88 -4.67 -16.77 14.46
N GLU A 89 -4.62 -16.84 13.12
CA GLU A 89 -3.43 -16.47 12.34
C GLU A 89 -3.22 -14.95 12.30
N PHE A 90 -4.32 -14.18 12.23
CA PHE A 90 -4.32 -12.72 12.14
C PHE A 90 -5.11 -12.09 13.30
N PRO A 91 -4.59 -12.15 14.53
CA PRO A 91 -5.32 -11.72 15.73
C PRO A 91 -5.65 -10.22 15.74
N HIS A 92 -4.84 -9.41 15.05
CA HIS A 92 -5.00 -7.97 14.97
C HIS A 92 -6.02 -7.50 13.92
N VAL A 93 -6.50 -8.39 13.04
CA VAL A 93 -7.53 -8.04 12.05
C VAL A 93 -8.91 -8.12 12.71
N GLU A 94 -9.71 -7.08 12.54
CA GLU A 94 -11.11 -7.07 12.99
C GLU A 94 -11.92 -8.19 12.33
N THR A 95 -12.85 -8.81 13.07
CA THR A 95 -13.57 -10.01 12.61
C THR A 95 -14.29 -9.78 11.28
N ASP A 96 -14.91 -8.61 11.11
CA ASP A 96 -15.64 -8.25 9.90
C ASP A 96 -14.73 -8.03 8.68
N ASN A 97 -13.43 -7.81 8.91
CA ASN A 97 -12.43 -7.63 7.86
C ASN A 97 -11.73 -8.93 7.45
N LEU A 98 -11.80 -9.99 8.27
CA LEU A 98 -11.15 -11.28 7.98
C LEU A 98 -11.53 -11.87 6.60
N PRO A 99 -12.80 -11.81 6.15
CA PRO A 99 -13.17 -12.34 4.84
C PRO A 99 -12.48 -11.64 3.66
N TYR A 100 -12.02 -10.41 3.87
CA TYR A 100 -11.45 -9.56 2.82
C TYR A 100 -9.92 -9.48 2.88
N LEU A 101 -9.28 -9.96 3.95
CA LEU A 101 -7.84 -9.81 4.16
C LEU A 101 -6.98 -10.36 3.00
N CYS A 102 -7.30 -11.55 2.49
CA CYS A 102 -6.61 -12.11 1.32
C CYS A 102 -6.74 -11.17 0.11
N MET A 103 -7.94 -10.67 -0.17
CA MET A 103 -8.20 -9.75 -1.28
C MET A 103 -7.42 -8.44 -1.09
N ASP A 104 -7.45 -7.85 0.10
CA ASP A 104 -6.78 -6.58 0.40
C ASP A 104 -5.26 -6.69 0.22
N LEU A 105 -4.63 -7.72 0.77
CA LEU A 105 -3.19 -7.92 0.68
C LEU A 105 -2.75 -8.24 -0.76
N VAL A 106 -3.54 -9.05 -1.49
CA VAL A 106 -3.31 -9.29 -2.92
C VAL A 106 -3.43 -8.00 -3.72
N TYR A 107 -4.46 -7.18 -3.45
CA TYR A 107 -4.68 -5.92 -4.13
C TYR A 107 -3.53 -4.94 -3.87
N GLN A 108 -3.11 -4.78 -2.61
CA GLN A 108 -1.99 -3.90 -2.25
C GLN A 108 -0.68 -4.31 -2.92
N TYR A 109 -0.35 -5.60 -2.92
CA TYR A 109 0.84 -6.10 -3.62
C TYR A 109 0.75 -5.84 -5.14
N THR A 110 -0.38 -6.20 -5.75
CA THR A 110 -0.61 -6.04 -7.20
C THR A 110 -0.57 -4.56 -7.60
N LEU A 111 -1.16 -3.68 -6.80
CA LEU A 111 -1.15 -2.24 -7.05
C LEU A 111 0.27 -1.66 -6.99
N LEU A 112 1.08 -2.05 -5.99
CA LEU A 112 2.46 -1.58 -5.87
C LEU A 112 3.34 -2.06 -7.03
N VAL A 113 3.28 -3.35 -7.35
CA VAL A 113 4.19 -3.97 -8.34
C VAL A 113 3.67 -3.80 -9.75
N ASP A 114 2.46 -4.28 -10.04
CA ASP A 114 1.92 -4.27 -11.39
C ASP A 114 1.36 -2.89 -11.75
N GLY A 115 0.68 -2.24 -10.80
CA GLY A 115 0.08 -0.92 -11.02
C GLY A 115 1.11 0.21 -11.09
N PHE A 116 1.93 0.36 -10.05
CA PHE A 116 2.91 1.45 -9.95
C PHE A 116 4.30 1.09 -10.45
N GLY A 117 4.56 -0.18 -10.76
CA GLY A 117 5.83 -0.62 -11.35
C GLY A 117 7.00 -0.69 -10.37
N LEU A 118 6.73 -0.78 -9.06
CA LEU A 118 7.80 -0.95 -8.06
C LEU A 118 8.40 -2.35 -8.18
N GLN A 119 9.70 -2.46 -7.91
CA GLN A 119 10.32 -3.78 -7.79
C GLN A 119 9.84 -4.46 -6.51
N PRO A 120 9.56 -5.78 -6.51
CA PRO A 120 9.09 -6.49 -5.31
C PRO A 120 10.01 -6.34 -4.09
N GLN A 121 11.32 -6.15 -4.32
CA GLN A 121 12.33 -5.98 -3.28
C GLN A 121 12.71 -4.52 -3.02
N GLN A 122 12.09 -3.56 -3.71
CA GLN A 122 12.33 -2.15 -3.44
C GLN A 122 11.79 -1.79 -2.05
N GLU A 123 12.63 -1.15 -1.24
CA GLU A 123 12.22 -0.65 0.05
C GLU A 123 11.27 0.54 -0.11
N ILE A 124 10.17 0.51 0.63
CA ILE A 124 9.21 1.61 0.78
C ILE A 124 9.05 1.94 2.26
N THR A 125 8.67 3.18 2.55
CA THR A 125 8.46 3.65 3.92
C THR A 125 6.96 3.77 4.18
N LEU A 126 6.41 2.91 5.03
CA LEU A 126 5.06 3.07 5.54
C LEU A 126 5.03 4.16 6.59
N VAL A 127 4.07 5.08 6.50
CA VAL A 127 3.95 6.21 7.42
C VAL A 127 2.52 6.36 7.94
N LYS A 128 2.38 6.36 9.27
CA LYS A 128 1.13 6.70 9.96
C LYS A 128 1.18 8.10 10.54
N LYS A 129 2.34 8.46 11.12
CA LYS A 129 2.61 9.79 11.65
C LYS A 129 4.02 10.22 11.29
N VAL A 130 4.19 11.53 11.11
CA VAL A 130 5.48 12.18 10.93
C VAL A 130 5.88 12.81 12.25
N GLU A 131 7.09 12.50 12.71
CA GLU A 131 7.67 13.18 13.87
C GLU A 131 8.08 14.60 13.47
N TYR A 132 7.59 15.58 14.22
CA TYR A 132 7.94 16.98 14.07
C TYR A 132 8.26 17.55 15.44
N LYS A 133 9.56 17.80 15.68
CA LYS A 133 10.08 18.19 17.01
C LYS A 133 9.66 17.14 18.04
N ASN A 134 8.99 17.54 19.12
CA ASN A 134 8.55 16.64 20.20
C ASN A 134 7.09 16.21 20.02
N SER A 135 6.60 16.11 18.79
CA SER A 135 5.19 15.81 18.50
C SER A 135 5.04 14.94 17.26
N PHE A 136 3.91 14.24 17.17
CA PHE A 136 3.57 13.44 16.00
C PHE A 136 2.38 14.06 15.28
N VAL A 137 2.53 14.30 13.98
CA VAL A 137 1.47 14.77 13.10
C VAL A 137 1.01 13.62 12.22
N GLU A 138 -0.29 13.49 12.00
CA GLU A 138 -0.81 12.47 11.08
C GLU A 138 -0.25 12.66 9.68
N ALA A 139 0.14 11.56 9.04
CA ALA A 139 0.58 11.57 7.65
C ALA A 139 -0.64 11.68 6.71
N ALA A 140 -1.23 12.87 6.69
CA ALA A 140 -2.43 13.19 5.95
C ALA A 140 -2.36 14.59 5.33
N TRP A 141 -3.32 14.88 4.45
CA TRP A 141 -3.43 16.14 3.71
C TRP A 141 -3.56 17.43 4.54
N PRO A 142 -4.13 17.47 5.77
CA PRO A 142 -4.43 18.74 6.43
C PRO A 142 -3.22 19.64 6.70
N LEU A 143 -2.08 19.05 7.06
CA LEU A 143 -0.85 19.81 7.31
C LEU A 143 -0.35 20.49 6.03
N GLY A 144 -0.38 19.78 4.90
CA GLY A 144 0.01 20.32 3.60
C GLY A 144 -0.87 21.51 3.19
N SER A 145 -2.18 21.39 3.35
CA SER A 145 -3.12 22.48 3.05
C SER A 145 -2.88 23.71 3.92
N ALA A 146 -2.59 23.54 5.22
CA ALA A 146 -2.28 24.66 6.09
C ALA A 146 -0.98 25.38 5.69
N ILE A 147 0.05 24.62 5.28
CA ILE A 147 1.32 25.19 4.78
C ILE A 147 1.11 25.97 3.49
N GLU A 148 0.32 25.45 2.55
CA GLU A 148 -0.01 26.13 1.29
C GLU A 148 -0.67 27.49 1.55
N VAL A 149 -1.70 27.52 2.41
CA VAL A 149 -2.37 28.77 2.79
C VAL A 149 -1.39 29.72 3.46
N ALA A 150 -0.61 29.26 4.45
CA ALA A 150 0.34 30.13 5.16
C ALA A 150 1.43 30.69 4.23
N SER A 151 1.94 29.88 3.30
CA SER A 151 2.98 30.28 2.34
C SER A 151 2.47 31.24 1.26
N SER A 152 1.16 31.23 0.98
CA SER A 152 0.53 32.17 0.05
C SER A 152 0.33 33.57 0.64
N LEU A 153 0.38 33.68 1.97
CA LEU A 153 0.19 34.93 2.73
C LEU A 153 1.52 35.62 3.10
N SER A 154 2.65 34.95 2.86
CA SER A 154 4.02 35.45 3.10
C SER A 154 4.64 35.99 1.82
#